data_AF-A0A419KJW2-F1
#
_entry.id   AF-A0A419KJW2-F1
#
_cell.length_a   1.000
_cell.length_b   1.000
_cell.length_c   1.000
_cell.angle_alpha   90.00
_cell.angle_beta   90.00
_cell.angle_gamma   90.00
#
_symmetry.space_group_name_H-M   'P 1'
#
loop_
_entity.id
_entity.type
_entity.pdbx_description
1 polymer ?
#
loop_
_entity_poly.entity_id
_entity_poly.type
_entity_poly.pdbx_seq_one_letter_code
_entity_poly.pdbx_strand_id
1 'polypeptide(L)'
;MISSHCLNLTFNGGERPIHRGGCNVYIIIFILIDVKIHIYLKWMVIKNLMNPLHELVELPPETRVSMGIGHTPKEIESQPKVWMKNFELLKKRKDEIRSFIESRILRKKHIRVILSGAGTSGFIGLSVEGLFRKRWCKDVEVWPTTDIVTSWDSIFLKDVETILISFARSGNSPESVGTILLANKFLDRVSHIVITCNRHGKLAKMFNEDENVLLLVTPEEANDKGLAMTSSFTTMTSTAQFLAYIEDANRYERIIKSLSEAAEIIIEKYSSLLKEISNLNFERAFFLGSGALYGCAVESSLKLQEMTSGNVICKSDTFMGFRHGPEVAVNDKSLVVFYISTDPFIRKYELDLMEDIHAKNLGLVKIAVCDKSTKEIANNVDHVIEFNPEGGFKIPDSCRPMLDVIVAQTLALFKSLNLGLKPDNPSESGVITRVVRGVRIYDYEKFKRNGIFKIAAE
;
A
#
# COMPACT_ATOMS: atom_id res chain seq x y z
N MET A 1 33.98 -40.17 15.42
CA MET A 1 35.32 -40.70 15.07
C MET A 1 35.86 -39.86 13.93
N ILE A 2 37.18 -39.62 13.91
CA ILE A 2 37.93 -38.64 13.08
C ILE A 2 37.90 -37.25 13.72
N SER A 3 38.99 -36.53 14.00
CA SER A 3 40.43 -36.82 14.12
C SER A 3 41.03 -35.57 14.75
N SER A 4 41.86 -35.74 15.78
CA SER A 4 42.56 -34.73 16.54
C SER A 4 43.68 -34.03 15.72
N HIS A 5 43.77 -32.70 15.83
CA HIS A 5 44.97 -31.92 15.55
C HIS A 5 45.26 -31.04 16.77
N CYS A 6 46.17 -31.51 17.62
CA CYS A 6 46.82 -30.70 18.66
C CYS A 6 47.93 -29.89 18.01
N LEU A 7 47.88 -28.56 18.16
CA LEU A 7 49.02 -27.69 17.94
C LEU A 7 49.94 -27.74 19.16
N ASN A 8 51.22 -28.04 18.90
CA ASN A 8 52.32 -28.03 19.85
C ASN A 8 52.60 -26.60 20.35
N LEU A 9 52.64 -26.43 21.68
CA LEU A 9 53.42 -25.38 22.33
C LEU A 9 54.18 -25.99 23.52
N THR A 10 55.49 -25.82 23.48
CA THR A 10 56.49 -26.37 24.39
C THR A 10 56.56 -25.63 25.74
N PHE A 11 57.00 -26.38 26.75
CA PHE A 11 57.04 -26.11 28.19
C PHE A 11 57.94 -24.96 28.66
N ASN A 12 57.62 -24.42 29.85
CA ASN A 12 58.63 -24.16 30.89
C ASN A 12 58.04 -24.16 32.32
N GLY A 13 58.53 -25.08 33.15
CA GLY A 13 58.84 -24.91 34.58
C GLY A 13 57.70 -24.90 35.62
N GLY A 14 57.71 -25.91 36.51
CA GLY A 14 57.22 -25.78 37.89
C GLY A 14 56.27 -26.89 38.36
N GLU A 15 56.80 -27.85 39.13
CA GLU A 15 56.05 -28.89 39.81
C GLU A 15 55.09 -28.34 40.89
N ARG A 16 53.83 -28.81 40.90
CA ARG A 16 52.97 -28.98 42.08
C ARG A 16 51.74 -29.86 41.77
N PRO A 17 51.16 -30.58 42.76
CA PRO A 17 50.34 -31.77 42.51
C PRO A 17 48.90 -31.44 42.07
N ILE A 18 48.38 -32.22 41.13
CA ILE A 18 47.06 -32.08 40.53
C ILE A 18 45.98 -32.68 41.44
N HIS A 19 45.15 -31.83 42.03
CA HIS A 19 43.83 -32.22 42.53
C HIS A 19 42.92 -32.60 41.34
N ARG A 20 42.58 -33.89 41.23
CA ARG A 20 41.53 -34.38 40.31
C ARG A 20 40.16 -33.96 40.83
N GLY A 21 39.71 -32.76 40.46
CA GLY A 21 38.36 -32.27 40.78
C GLY A 21 37.82 -31.16 39.89
N GLY A 22 38.67 -30.46 39.13
CA GLY A 22 38.26 -29.27 38.36
C GLY A 22 37.77 -29.51 36.93
N CYS A 23 38.22 -30.56 36.23
CA CYS A 23 37.94 -30.71 34.79
C CYS A 23 36.48 -30.96 34.43
N ASN A 24 35.70 -31.63 35.30
CA ASN A 24 34.30 -31.92 34.99
C ASN A 24 33.38 -30.68 35.08
N VAL A 25 33.73 -29.69 35.92
CA VAL A 25 32.89 -28.50 36.08
C VAL A 25 33.02 -27.55 34.89
N TYR A 26 34.23 -27.36 34.35
CA TYR A 26 34.44 -26.51 33.18
C TYR A 26 33.86 -27.09 31.89
N ILE A 27 33.89 -28.41 31.71
CA ILE A 27 33.26 -29.08 30.56
C ILE A 27 31.73 -28.99 30.64
N ILE A 28 31.14 -29.15 31.82
CA ILE A 28 29.68 -28.99 32.02
C ILE A 28 29.25 -27.53 31.80
N ILE A 29 30.04 -26.55 32.26
CA ILE A 29 29.77 -25.12 32.02
C ILE A 29 29.88 -24.77 30.53
N PHE A 30 30.90 -25.26 29.82
CA PHE A 30 31.02 -25.05 28.37
C PHE A 30 29.85 -25.68 27.61
N ILE A 31 29.46 -26.92 27.94
CA ILE A 31 28.32 -27.59 27.31
C ILE A 31 27.00 -26.86 27.64
N LEU A 32 26.81 -26.35 28.87
CA LEU A 32 25.62 -25.59 29.23
C LEU A 32 25.55 -24.21 28.55
N ILE A 33 26.69 -23.55 28.33
CA ILE A 33 26.79 -22.29 27.57
C ILE A 33 26.50 -22.56 26.09
N ASP A 34 27.07 -23.61 25.50
CA ASP A 34 26.87 -23.97 24.10
C ASP A 34 25.42 -24.41 23.84
N VAL A 35 24.81 -25.19 24.75
CA VAL A 35 23.38 -25.54 24.69
C VAL A 35 22.49 -24.31 24.88
N LYS A 36 22.83 -23.36 25.76
CA LYS A 36 22.09 -22.10 25.90
C LYS A 36 22.20 -21.22 24.65
N ILE A 37 23.39 -21.12 24.05
CA ILE A 37 23.61 -20.39 22.80
C ILE A 37 22.87 -21.06 21.64
N HIS A 38 22.90 -22.39 21.56
CA HIS A 38 22.18 -23.14 20.53
C HIS A 38 20.67 -23.06 20.71
N ILE A 39 20.16 -23.11 21.94
CA ILE A 39 18.74 -22.86 22.24
C ILE A 39 18.38 -21.41 21.92
N TYR A 40 19.22 -20.43 22.27
CA TYR A 40 18.95 -19.01 21.99
C TYR A 40 19.00 -18.70 20.48
N LEU A 41 19.94 -19.28 19.74
CA LEU A 41 20.01 -19.21 18.27
C LEU A 41 18.82 -19.93 17.64
N LYS A 42 18.43 -21.12 18.13
CA LYS A 42 17.25 -21.84 17.66
C LYS A 42 15.97 -21.07 17.99
N TRP A 43 15.90 -20.40 19.14
CA TRP A 43 14.79 -19.55 19.56
C TRP A 43 14.74 -18.26 18.73
N MET A 44 15.88 -17.63 18.40
CA MET A 44 15.97 -16.52 17.45
C MET A 44 15.59 -16.94 16.02
N VAL A 45 16.01 -18.12 15.58
CA VAL A 45 15.63 -18.69 14.26
C VAL A 45 14.14 -19.01 14.23
N ILE A 46 13.56 -19.54 15.31
CA ILE A 46 12.11 -19.78 15.44
C ILE A 46 11.34 -18.46 15.51
N LYS A 47 11.84 -17.44 16.23
CA LYS A 47 11.26 -16.08 16.24
C LYS A 47 11.31 -15.41 14.86
N ASN A 48 12.35 -15.70 14.06
CA ASN A 48 12.49 -15.25 12.67
C ASN A 48 11.70 -16.11 11.65
N LEU A 49 11.15 -17.27 12.05
CA LEU A 49 10.31 -18.13 11.20
C LEU A 49 8.81 -17.90 11.41
N MET A 50 8.46 -17.19 12.46
CA MET A 50 7.07 -16.92 12.83
C MET A 50 6.67 -15.57 12.23
N ASN A 51 5.91 -15.61 11.13
CA ASN A 51 5.29 -14.44 10.51
C ASN A 51 3.96 -14.14 11.25
N PRO A 52 3.90 -13.12 12.12
CA PRO A 52 2.70 -12.87 12.91
C PRO A 52 1.48 -12.46 12.08
N LEU A 53 1.64 -11.97 10.84
CA LEU A 53 0.49 -11.74 9.97
C LEU A 53 -0.12 -13.08 9.54
N HIS A 54 0.72 -14.04 9.15
CA HIS A 54 0.29 -15.39 8.80
C HIS A 54 -0.36 -16.10 9.99
N GLU A 55 0.18 -15.93 11.21
CA GLU A 55 -0.44 -16.47 12.43
C GLU A 55 -1.88 -15.99 12.62
N LEU A 56 -2.15 -14.69 12.42
CA LEU A 56 -3.51 -14.16 12.51
C LEU A 56 -4.46 -14.81 11.48
N VAL A 57 -3.95 -15.18 10.31
CA VAL A 57 -4.72 -15.83 9.25
C VAL A 57 -5.04 -17.29 9.59
N GLU A 58 -4.08 -18.01 10.17
CA GLU A 58 -4.21 -19.44 10.51
C GLU A 58 -4.96 -19.69 11.82
N LEU A 59 -5.30 -18.64 12.58
CA LEU A 59 -6.16 -18.78 13.76
C LEU A 59 -7.50 -19.45 13.41
N PRO A 60 -8.08 -20.25 14.33
CA PRO A 60 -9.39 -20.85 14.14
C PRO A 60 -10.45 -19.80 13.74
N PRO A 61 -11.38 -20.12 12.82
CA PRO A 61 -12.36 -19.14 12.33
C PRO A 61 -13.15 -18.43 13.44
N GLU A 62 -13.55 -19.16 14.49
CA GLU A 62 -14.28 -18.60 15.64
C GLU A 62 -13.44 -17.56 16.41
N THR A 63 -12.14 -17.82 16.59
CA THR A 63 -11.19 -16.90 17.21
C THR A 63 -11.01 -15.65 16.34
N ARG A 64 -10.89 -15.81 15.02
CA ARG A 64 -10.76 -14.66 14.11
C ARG A 64 -12.01 -13.77 14.15
N VAL A 65 -13.19 -14.36 14.19
CA VAL A 65 -14.45 -13.61 14.29
C VAL A 65 -14.54 -12.86 15.63
N SER A 66 -14.21 -13.50 16.76
CA SER A 66 -14.29 -12.85 18.08
C SER A 66 -13.31 -11.68 18.21
N MET A 67 -12.13 -11.79 17.60
CA MET A 67 -11.11 -10.73 17.52
C MET A 67 -11.41 -9.67 16.44
N GLY A 68 -12.44 -9.86 15.61
CA GLY A 68 -12.77 -8.93 14.53
C GLY A 68 -11.71 -8.87 13.43
N ILE A 69 -11.11 -10.02 13.10
CA ILE A 69 -10.05 -10.20 12.10
C ILE A 69 -10.39 -11.34 11.11
N GLY A 70 -11.67 -11.61 10.91
CA GLY A 70 -12.15 -12.62 9.97
C GLY A 70 -11.74 -12.33 8.52
N HIS A 71 -11.46 -11.07 8.18
CA HIS A 71 -11.21 -10.63 6.81
C HIS A 71 -9.85 -9.94 6.62
N THR A 72 -9.59 -8.84 7.33
CA THR A 72 -8.51 -7.91 7.02
C THR A 72 -7.10 -8.53 7.00
N PRO A 73 -6.69 -9.43 7.93
CA PRO A 73 -5.40 -10.09 7.81
C PRO A 73 -5.25 -10.91 6.53
N LYS A 74 -6.30 -11.64 6.13
CA LYS A 74 -6.27 -12.47 4.92
C LYS A 74 -6.23 -11.63 3.66
N GLU A 75 -6.98 -10.53 3.66
CA GLU A 75 -6.99 -9.57 2.56
C GLU A 75 -5.59 -8.97 2.37
N ILE A 76 -4.88 -8.60 3.44
CA ILE A 76 -3.51 -8.08 3.38
C ILE A 76 -2.52 -9.16 2.90
N GLU A 77 -2.54 -10.32 3.54
CA GLU A 77 -1.60 -11.42 3.27
C GLU A 77 -1.71 -11.95 1.82
N SER A 78 -2.93 -12.02 1.29
CA SER A 78 -3.20 -12.63 -0.01
C SER A 78 -2.82 -11.75 -1.22
N GLN A 79 -2.47 -10.48 -1.00
CA GLN A 79 -2.22 -9.51 -2.07
C GLN A 79 -1.26 -9.99 -3.18
N PRO A 80 -0.08 -10.58 -2.89
CA PRO A 80 0.82 -11.08 -3.94
C PRO A 80 0.12 -12.05 -4.90
N LYS A 81 -0.63 -13.01 -4.35
CA LYS A 81 -1.38 -14.02 -5.11
C LYS A 81 -2.53 -13.40 -5.90
N VAL A 82 -3.25 -12.45 -5.30
CA VAL A 82 -4.37 -11.75 -5.95
C VAL A 82 -3.88 -10.90 -7.13
N TRP A 83 -2.70 -10.28 -7.03
CA TRP A 83 -2.11 -9.51 -8.13
C TRP A 83 -1.77 -10.39 -9.32
N MET A 84 -1.14 -11.54 -9.09
CA MET A 84 -0.83 -12.49 -10.16
C MET A 84 -2.10 -13.03 -10.82
N LYS A 85 -3.14 -13.35 -10.02
CA LYS A 85 -4.44 -13.75 -10.55
C LYS A 85 -5.07 -12.64 -11.41
N ASN A 86 -5.02 -11.39 -10.95
CA ASN A 86 -5.53 -10.23 -11.69
C ASN A 86 -4.77 -10.02 -13.01
N PHE A 87 -3.44 -10.13 -12.99
CA PHE A 87 -2.62 -10.04 -14.19
C PHE A 87 -3.01 -11.09 -15.23
N GLU A 88 -3.22 -12.35 -14.83
CA GLU A 88 -3.65 -13.41 -15.75
C GLU A 88 -5.05 -13.16 -16.34
N LEU A 89 -5.98 -12.57 -15.57
CA LEU A 89 -7.29 -12.15 -16.09
C LEU A 89 -7.15 -11.04 -17.14
N LEU A 90 -6.32 -10.03 -16.87
CA LEU A 90 -6.08 -8.92 -17.79
C LEU A 90 -5.36 -9.38 -19.05
N LYS A 91 -4.37 -10.27 -18.91
CA LYS A 91 -3.61 -10.85 -20.03
C LYS A 91 -4.51 -11.61 -21.02
N LYS A 92 -5.53 -12.32 -20.53
CA LYS A 92 -6.53 -12.99 -21.38
C LYS A 92 -7.38 -12.01 -22.21
N ARG A 93 -7.57 -10.79 -21.72
CA ARG A 93 -8.31 -9.70 -22.39
C ARG A 93 -7.39 -8.65 -23.02
N LYS A 94 -6.08 -8.93 -23.14
CA LYS A 94 -5.08 -7.94 -23.56
C LYS A 94 -5.43 -7.28 -24.89
N ASP A 95 -5.87 -8.04 -25.88
CA ASP A 95 -6.11 -7.52 -27.23
C ASP A 95 -7.35 -6.60 -27.28
N GLU A 96 -8.41 -6.94 -26.54
CA GLU A 96 -9.59 -6.09 -26.32
C GLU A 96 -9.18 -4.76 -25.66
N ILE A 97 -8.45 -4.86 -24.54
CA ILE A 97 -7.99 -3.70 -23.76
C ILE A 97 -7.08 -2.80 -24.61
N ARG A 98 -6.15 -3.40 -25.36
CA ARG A 98 -5.23 -2.68 -26.26
C ARG A 98 -6.01 -1.95 -27.34
N SER A 99 -6.96 -2.62 -28.00
CA SER A 99 -7.78 -2.00 -29.04
C SER A 99 -8.54 -0.77 -28.53
N PHE A 100 -9.13 -0.89 -27.33
CA PHE A 100 -9.82 0.24 -26.69
C PHE A 100 -8.86 1.40 -26.38
N ILE A 101 -7.73 1.12 -25.73
CA ILE A 101 -6.75 2.16 -25.35
C ILE A 101 -6.12 2.82 -26.59
N GLU A 102 -5.77 2.06 -27.63
CA GLU A 102 -5.22 2.63 -28.86
C GLU A 102 -6.21 3.56 -29.57
N SER A 103 -7.45 3.09 -29.75
CA SER A 103 -8.48 3.83 -30.49
C SER A 103 -8.97 5.07 -29.75
N ARG A 104 -9.18 4.95 -28.43
CA ARG A 104 -9.75 6.01 -27.62
C ARG A 104 -8.69 6.95 -27.05
N ILE A 105 -7.45 6.51 -26.85
CA ILE A 105 -6.43 7.30 -26.12
C ILE A 105 -5.20 7.57 -26.99
N LEU A 106 -4.46 6.53 -27.38
CA LEU A 106 -3.11 6.70 -27.91
C LEU A 106 -3.08 7.39 -29.28
N ARG A 107 -4.01 7.01 -30.17
CA ARG A 107 -4.13 7.59 -31.53
C ARG A 107 -4.75 8.99 -31.54
N LYS A 108 -5.35 9.43 -30.43
CA LYS A 108 -5.96 10.77 -30.31
C LYS A 108 -4.87 11.81 -30.05
N LYS A 109 -4.81 12.86 -30.87
CA LYS A 109 -3.81 13.93 -30.70
C LYS A 109 -4.04 14.72 -29.40
N HIS A 110 -5.30 15.07 -29.13
CA HIS A 110 -5.71 15.83 -27.96
C HIS A 110 -6.82 15.07 -27.26
N ILE A 111 -6.51 14.56 -26.06
CA ILE A 111 -7.49 13.93 -25.19
C ILE A 111 -7.09 14.20 -23.75
N ARG A 112 -8.10 14.36 -22.91
CA ARG A 112 -7.94 14.48 -21.46
C ARG A 112 -8.33 13.17 -20.80
N VAL A 113 -7.53 12.71 -19.85
CA VAL A 113 -7.81 11.53 -19.05
C VAL A 113 -8.00 11.96 -17.60
N ILE A 114 -9.15 11.63 -17.02
CA ILE A 114 -9.45 11.90 -15.61
C ILE A 114 -9.43 10.59 -14.86
N LEU A 115 -8.57 10.49 -13.85
CA LEU A 115 -8.54 9.39 -12.88
C LEU A 115 -9.42 9.77 -11.69
N SER A 116 -10.40 8.94 -11.35
CA SER A 116 -11.39 9.30 -10.34
C SER A 116 -11.80 8.15 -9.43
N GLY A 117 -12.00 8.46 -8.16
CA GLY A 117 -12.52 7.57 -7.13
C GLY A 117 -12.76 8.35 -5.82
N ALA A 118 -13.44 7.74 -4.85
CA ALA A 118 -13.64 8.32 -3.51
C ALA A 118 -12.64 7.71 -2.50
N GLY A 119 -12.08 8.54 -1.61
CA GLY A 119 -11.15 8.10 -0.57
C GLY A 119 -9.96 7.31 -1.15
N THR A 120 -9.68 6.12 -0.59
CA THR A 120 -8.66 5.20 -1.09
C THR A 120 -8.72 4.96 -2.60
N SER A 121 -9.93 4.90 -3.21
CA SER A 121 -10.04 4.74 -4.66
C SER A 121 -9.52 5.95 -5.44
N GLY A 122 -9.63 7.17 -4.89
CA GLY A 122 -9.05 8.38 -5.48
C GLY A 122 -7.52 8.40 -5.38
N PHE A 123 -6.96 7.82 -4.31
CA PHE A 123 -5.50 7.74 -4.10
C PHE A 123 -4.80 6.78 -5.07
N ILE A 124 -5.56 5.87 -5.71
CA ILE A 124 -5.06 5.10 -6.86
C ILE A 124 -4.65 6.06 -7.98
N GLY A 125 -5.49 7.06 -8.27
CA GLY A 125 -5.20 8.09 -9.26
C GLY A 125 -3.88 8.81 -8.95
N LEU A 126 -3.72 9.30 -7.72
CA LEU A 126 -2.46 9.95 -7.27
C LEU A 126 -1.24 9.04 -7.43
N SER A 127 -1.42 7.73 -7.25
CA SER A 127 -0.34 6.75 -7.35
C SER A 127 0.07 6.45 -8.80
N VAL A 128 -0.81 6.65 -9.79
CA VAL A 128 -0.58 6.22 -11.19
C VAL A 128 -0.66 7.35 -12.22
N GLU A 129 -1.04 8.57 -11.83
CA GLU A 129 -1.10 9.73 -12.73
C GLU A 129 0.20 9.93 -13.49
N GLY A 130 1.32 10.08 -12.77
CA GLY A 130 2.63 10.27 -13.38
C GLY A 130 3.05 9.10 -14.28
N LEU A 131 2.61 7.87 -13.99
CA LEU A 131 2.85 6.70 -14.84
C LEU A 131 2.11 6.85 -16.17
N PHE A 132 0.81 7.15 -16.14
CA PHE A 132 0.02 7.35 -17.35
C PHE A 132 0.55 8.53 -18.18
N ARG A 133 0.88 9.67 -17.55
CA ARG A 133 1.45 10.83 -18.27
C ARG A 133 2.74 10.44 -19.00
N LYS A 134 3.65 9.71 -18.33
CA LYS A 134 4.92 9.26 -18.94
C LYS A 134 4.73 8.20 -20.03
N ARG A 135 3.76 7.29 -19.89
CA ARG A 135 3.58 6.16 -20.80
C ARG A 135 2.72 6.50 -22.01
N TRP A 136 1.68 7.30 -21.82
CA TRP A 136 0.74 7.64 -22.89
C TRP A 136 1.02 9.01 -23.52
N CYS A 137 1.85 9.85 -22.87
CA CYS A 137 2.13 11.23 -23.31
C CYS A 137 0.84 12.03 -23.54
N LYS A 138 -0.16 11.82 -22.68
CA LYS A 138 -1.45 12.53 -22.69
C LYS A 138 -1.59 13.38 -21.44
N ASP A 139 -2.59 14.27 -21.48
CA ASP A 139 -2.99 15.00 -20.31
C ASP A 139 -3.79 14.08 -19.39
N VAL A 140 -3.23 13.79 -18.22
CA VAL A 140 -3.84 12.89 -17.23
C VAL A 140 -3.89 13.66 -15.92
N GLU A 141 -5.06 13.74 -15.33
CA GLU A 141 -5.33 14.45 -14.09
C GLU A 141 -6.06 13.54 -13.10
N VAL A 142 -5.95 13.84 -11.82
CA VAL A 142 -6.69 13.15 -10.75
C VAL A 142 -7.75 14.08 -10.19
N TRP A 143 -9.01 13.68 -10.31
CA TRP A 143 -10.14 14.40 -9.72
C TRP A 143 -10.99 13.43 -8.90
N PRO A 144 -10.99 13.53 -7.56
CA PRO A 144 -11.83 12.69 -6.71
C PRO A 144 -13.31 12.80 -7.10
N THR A 145 -14.05 11.70 -7.00
CA THR A 145 -15.49 11.73 -7.32
C THR A 145 -16.24 12.71 -6.42
N THR A 146 -15.77 12.91 -5.19
CA THR A 146 -16.30 13.87 -4.21
C THR A 146 -16.20 15.33 -4.68
N ASP A 147 -15.17 15.63 -5.46
CA ASP A 147 -14.91 16.98 -5.97
C ASP A 147 -15.67 17.18 -7.27
N ILE A 148 -15.71 16.16 -8.13
CA ILE A 148 -16.49 16.19 -9.37
C ILE A 148 -17.97 16.41 -9.06
N VAL A 149 -18.57 15.68 -8.11
CA VAL A 149 -20.00 15.85 -7.83
C VAL A 149 -20.38 17.23 -7.31
N THR A 150 -19.43 17.98 -6.75
CA THR A 150 -19.67 19.33 -6.21
C THR A 150 -19.22 20.45 -7.14
N SER A 151 -18.26 20.21 -8.02
CA SER A 151 -17.58 21.23 -8.84
C SER A 151 -17.34 20.78 -10.29
N TRP A 152 -18.22 19.92 -10.83
CA TRP A 152 -18.13 19.39 -12.19
C TRP A 152 -18.04 20.48 -13.24
N ASP A 153 -18.62 21.66 -13.02
CA ASP A 153 -18.67 22.76 -13.97
C ASP A 153 -17.32 23.48 -14.13
N SER A 154 -16.46 23.44 -13.11
CA SER A 154 -15.07 23.87 -13.23
C SER A 154 -14.12 22.75 -13.69
N ILE A 155 -14.49 21.49 -13.44
CA ILE A 155 -13.63 20.33 -13.74
C ILE A 155 -13.85 19.82 -15.16
N PHE A 156 -15.09 19.71 -15.63
CA PHE A 156 -15.42 19.19 -16.94
C PHE A 156 -15.37 20.27 -18.00
N LEU A 157 -14.47 20.06 -18.97
CA LEU A 157 -14.32 20.92 -20.13
C LEU A 157 -15.18 20.36 -21.25
N LYS A 158 -16.40 20.91 -21.40
CA LYS A 158 -17.48 20.39 -22.25
C LYS A 158 -17.03 19.87 -23.62
N ASP A 159 -16.25 20.67 -24.34
CA ASP A 159 -15.85 20.39 -25.73
C ASP A 159 -14.59 19.53 -25.84
N VAL A 160 -13.93 19.20 -24.72
CA VAL A 160 -12.70 18.41 -24.71
C VAL A 160 -13.05 16.92 -24.62
N GLU A 161 -12.61 16.14 -25.61
CA GLU A 161 -12.75 14.69 -25.57
C GLU A 161 -12.08 14.13 -24.31
N THR A 162 -12.85 13.38 -23.52
CA THR A 162 -12.44 12.98 -22.16
C THR A 162 -12.57 11.47 -21.98
N ILE A 163 -11.55 10.87 -21.36
CA ILE A 163 -11.61 9.50 -20.81
C ILE A 163 -11.77 9.62 -19.31
N LEU A 164 -12.85 9.07 -18.77
CA LEU A 164 -13.02 8.96 -17.33
C LEU A 164 -12.65 7.54 -16.87
N ILE A 165 -11.55 7.43 -16.12
CA ILE A 165 -11.13 6.18 -15.47
C ILE A 165 -11.66 6.17 -14.04
N SER A 166 -12.68 5.37 -13.79
CA SER A 166 -13.37 5.28 -12.50
C SER A 166 -12.91 4.08 -11.69
N PHE A 167 -12.40 4.32 -10.48
CA PHE A 167 -12.00 3.31 -9.50
C PHE A 167 -13.05 3.19 -8.39
N ALA A 168 -13.51 1.97 -8.12
CA ALA A 168 -14.38 1.73 -6.96
C ALA A 168 -14.34 0.27 -6.49
N ARG A 169 -14.09 0.01 -5.20
CA ARG A 169 -14.22 -1.34 -4.63
C ARG A 169 -15.64 -1.89 -4.79
N SER A 170 -16.62 -1.22 -4.19
CA SER A 170 -18.00 -1.73 -4.11
C SER A 170 -18.82 -1.44 -5.37
N GLY A 171 -18.41 -0.45 -6.17
CA GLY A 171 -19.18 0.08 -7.29
C GLY A 171 -20.55 0.67 -6.91
N ASN A 172 -20.78 0.98 -5.62
CA ASN A 172 -22.09 1.38 -5.09
C ASN A 172 -22.10 2.77 -4.45
N SER A 173 -20.96 3.47 -4.38
CA SER A 173 -20.90 4.84 -3.87
C SER A 173 -21.77 5.75 -4.75
N PRO A 174 -22.68 6.54 -4.15
CA PRO A 174 -23.47 7.53 -4.90
C PRO A 174 -22.59 8.51 -5.66
N GLU A 175 -21.44 8.90 -5.11
CA GLU A 175 -20.48 9.80 -5.75
C GLU A 175 -19.89 9.21 -7.03
N SER A 176 -19.55 7.91 -7.05
CA SER A 176 -19.08 7.25 -8.26
C SER A 176 -20.16 7.22 -9.35
N VAL A 177 -21.40 6.90 -8.99
CA VAL A 177 -22.54 6.91 -9.93
C VAL A 177 -22.81 8.34 -10.42
N GLY A 178 -22.83 9.31 -9.50
CA GLY A 178 -23.05 10.72 -9.78
C GLY A 178 -22.00 11.30 -10.74
N THR A 179 -20.73 10.95 -10.55
CA THR A 179 -19.63 11.37 -11.43
C THR A 179 -19.88 10.92 -12.87
N ILE A 180 -20.28 9.67 -13.09
CA ILE A 180 -20.59 9.15 -14.43
C ILE A 180 -21.84 9.84 -15.01
N LEU A 181 -22.89 10.02 -14.21
CA LEU A 181 -24.10 10.72 -14.65
C LEU A 181 -23.81 12.16 -15.07
N LEU A 182 -22.99 12.88 -14.31
CA LEU A 182 -22.56 14.24 -14.63
C LEU A 182 -21.68 14.27 -15.87
N ALA A 183 -20.73 13.35 -16.00
CA ALA A 183 -19.84 13.26 -17.17
C ALA A 183 -20.65 13.04 -18.46
N ASN A 184 -21.56 12.07 -18.46
CA ASN A 184 -22.42 11.79 -19.61
C ASN A 184 -23.39 12.92 -19.93
N LYS A 185 -23.72 13.76 -18.94
CA LYS A 185 -24.64 14.88 -19.11
C LYS A 185 -23.97 16.14 -19.63
N PHE A 186 -22.74 16.42 -19.18
CA PHE A 186 -22.10 17.72 -19.36
C PHE A 186 -20.85 17.70 -20.25
N LEU A 187 -20.33 16.52 -20.64
CA LEU A 187 -19.29 16.39 -21.65
C LEU A 187 -19.91 15.96 -22.98
N ASP A 188 -19.53 16.62 -24.06
CA ASP A 188 -20.04 16.28 -25.40
C ASP A 188 -19.44 14.96 -25.92
N ARG A 189 -18.22 14.61 -25.45
CA ARG A 189 -17.49 13.40 -25.83
C ARG A 189 -16.80 12.78 -24.63
N VAL A 190 -17.37 11.70 -24.11
CA VAL A 190 -16.78 10.93 -23.02
C VAL A 190 -16.75 9.44 -23.33
N SER A 191 -15.66 8.77 -22.96
CA SER A 191 -15.58 7.31 -22.86
C SER A 191 -15.11 6.93 -21.46
N HIS A 192 -15.49 5.74 -21.00
CA HIS A 192 -15.26 5.32 -19.62
C HIS A 192 -14.36 4.09 -19.57
N ILE A 193 -13.45 4.08 -18.60
CA ILE A 193 -12.79 2.85 -18.15
C ILE A 193 -13.20 2.63 -16.71
N VAL A 194 -13.95 1.57 -16.43
CA VAL A 194 -14.44 1.28 -15.07
C VAL A 194 -13.65 0.15 -14.48
N ILE A 195 -12.88 0.43 -13.43
CA ILE A 195 -12.08 -0.54 -12.69
C ILE A 195 -12.76 -0.77 -11.34
N THR A 196 -13.32 -1.96 -11.13
CA THR A 196 -14.12 -2.27 -9.93
C THR A 196 -13.87 -3.67 -9.40
N CYS A 197 -14.03 -3.86 -8.09
CA CYS A 197 -13.93 -5.18 -7.46
C CYS A 197 -15.27 -5.91 -7.38
N ASN A 198 -16.38 -5.20 -7.62
CA ASN A 198 -17.71 -5.77 -7.48
C ASN A 198 -18.46 -5.84 -8.82
N ARG A 199 -18.49 -7.04 -9.42
CA ARG A 199 -19.25 -7.32 -10.64
C ARG A 199 -20.75 -7.06 -10.53
N HIS A 200 -21.29 -7.05 -9.31
CA HIS A 200 -22.72 -6.83 -9.07
C HIS A 200 -23.03 -5.40 -8.62
N GLY A 201 -22.01 -4.54 -8.49
CA GLY A 201 -22.17 -3.14 -8.09
C GLY A 201 -22.89 -2.31 -9.15
N LYS A 202 -23.47 -1.18 -8.73
CA LYS A 202 -24.19 -0.25 -9.61
C LYS A 202 -23.34 0.13 -10.82
N LEU A 203 -22.08 0.57 -10.60
CA LEU A 203 -21.16 0.93 -11.69
C LEU A 203 -20.97 -0.16 -12.74
N ALA A 204 -20.81 -1.42 -12.33
CA ALA A 204 -20.61 -2.54 -13.25
C ALA A 204 -21.87 -2.85 -14.08
N LYS A 205 -23.05 -2.51 -13.57
CA LYS A 205 -24.35 -2.73 -14.22
C LYS A 205 -24.87 -1.51 -14.99
N MET A 206 -24.23 -0.35 -14.85
CA MET A 206 -24.67 0.90 -15.49
C MET A 206 -24.53 0.84 -17.01
N PHE A 207 -23.61 0.03 -17.52
CA PHE A 207 -23.25 -0.02 -18.92
C PHE A 207 -23.56 -1.40 -19.47
N ASN A 208 -24.77 -1.56 -20.03
CA ASN A 208 -25.12 -2.76 -20.78
C ASN A 208 -24.69 -2.56 -22.24
N GLU A 209 -23.63 -3.25 -22.67
CA GLU A 209 -23.18 -3.32 -24.07
C GLU A 209 -22.85 -1.94 -24.71
N ASP A 210 -22.23 -1.05 -23.95
CA ASP A 210 -21.78 0.27 -24.45
C ASP A 210 -20.34 0.22 -24.97
N GLU A 211 -20.16 0.47 -26.28
CA GLU A 211 -18.86 0.50 -26.95
C GLU A 211 -17.92 1.63 -26.48
N ASN A 212 -18.44 2.62 -25.76
CA ASN A 212 -17.66 3.69 -25.15
C ASN A 212 -17.16 3.33 -23.75
N VAL A 213 -17.41 2.09 -23.28
CA VAL A 213 -17.02 1.65 -21.94
C VAL A 213 -16.15 0.40 -21.96
N LEU A 214 -15.00 0.49 -21.30
CA LEU A 214 -14.17 -0.66 -20.96
C LEU A 214 -14.37 -1.02 -19.48
N LEU A 215 -15.13 -2.10 -19.21
CA LEU A 215 -15.34 -2.62 -17.86
C LEU A 215 -14.27 -3.66 -17.49
N LEU A 216 -13.51 -3.36 -16.43
CA LEU A 216 -12.46 -4.20 -15.87
C LEU A 216 -12.81 -4.58 -14.43
N VAL A 217 -13.30 -5.80 -14.27
CA VAL A 217 -13.61 -6.35 -12.94
C VAL A 217 -12.40 -7.13 -12.42
N THR A 218 -11.93 -6.80 -11.22
CA THR A 218 -10.83 -7.51 -10.55
C THR A 218 -11.29 -8.88 -10.02
N PRO A 219 -10.38 -9.78 -9.59
CA PRO A 219 -10.76 -11.00 -8.88
C PRO A 219 -11.68 -10.75 -7.68
N GLU A 220 -12.53 -11.71 -7.33
CA GLU A 220 -13.48 -11.61 -6.21
C GLU A 220 -12.77 -11.41 -4.87
N GLU A 221 -11.59 -12.00 -4.70
CA GLU A 221 -10.75 -11.85 -3.51
C GLU A 221 -10.32 -10.40 -3.28
N ALA A 222 -10.25 -9.58 -4.34
CA ALA A 222 -9.93 -8.16 -4.24
C ALA A 222 -11.12 -7.32 -3.74
N ASN A 223 -12.33 -7.89 -3.62
CA ASN A 223 -13.49 -7.18 -3.10
C ASN A 223 -13.54 -7.27 -1.56
N ASP A 224 -12.63 -6.53 -0.93
CA ASP A 224 -12.44 -6.51 0.54
C ASP A 224 -13.77 -6.43 1.29
N LYS A 225 -13.95 -7.35 2.23
CA LYS A 225 -15.05 -7.43 3.18
C LYS A 225 -14.80 -6.57 4.41
N GLY A 226 -13.53 -6.41 4.80
CA GLY A 226 -13.12 -5.47 5.84
C GLY A 226 -13.50 -4.03 5.50
N LEU A 227 -13.61 -3.18 6.52
CA LEU A 227 -13.92 -1.76 6.34
C LEU A 227 -12.87 -1.08 5.47
N ALA A 228 -11.61 -1.20 5.87
CA ALA A 228 -10.46 -0.62 5.19
C ALA A 228 -10.18 -1.36 3.87
N MET A 229 -9.98 -0.60 2.79
CA MET A 229 -9.52 -1.15 1.51
C MET A 229 -8.04 -1.55 1.62
N THR A 230 -7.72 -2.81 1.28
CA THR A 230 -6.36 -3.36 1.25
C THR A 230 -6.07 -3.95 -0.14
N SER A 231 -6.50 -5.19 -0.38
CA SER A 231 -6.31 -5.88 -1.66
C SER A 231 -7.07 -5.21 -2.81
N SER A 232 -8.18 -4.54 -2.53
CA SER A 232 -8.90 -3.72 -3.51
C SER A 232 -8.05 -2.56 -4.04
N PHE A 233 -7.36 -1.81 -3.17
CA PHE A 233 -6.48 -0.70 -3.56
C PHE A 233 -5.33 -1.19 -4.45
N THR A 234 -4.61 -2.22 -3.99
CA THR A 234 -3.42 -2.71 -4.69
C THR A 234 -3.77 -3.42 -6.00
N THR A 235 -4.88 -4.15 -6.05
CA THR A 235 -5.33 -4.83 -7.27
C THR A 235 -5.87 -3.86 -8.32
N MET A 236 -6.64 -2.84 -7.93
CA MET A 236 -7.06 -1.80 -8.88
C MET A 236 -5.87 -0.95 -9.37
N THR A 237 -4.89 -0.69 -8.49
CA THR A 237 -3.62 -0.05 -8.87
C THR A 237 -2.87 -0.90 -9.90
N SER A 238 -2.77 -2.22 -9.69
CA SER A 238 -2.12 -3.12 -10.65
C SER A 238 -2.87 -3.20 -11.99
N THR A 239 -4.20 -3.10 -11.99
CA THR A 239 -4.98 -2.94 -13.22
C THR A 239 -4.61 -1.65 -13.94
N ALA A 240 -4.57 -0.51 -13.25
CA ALA A 240 -4.18 0.77 -13.86
C ALA A 240 -2.76 0.73 -14.43
N GLN A 241 -1.80 0.15 -13.72
CA GLN A 241 -0.44 -0.04 -14.21
C GLN A 241 -0.41 -0.93 -15.47
N PHE A 242 -1.18 -2.03 -15.52
CA PHE A 242 -1.31 -2.84 -16.73
C PHE A 242 -1.78 -2.00 -17.93
N LEU A 243 -2.77 -1.13 -17.75
CA LEU A 243 -3.23 -0.22 -18.81
C LEU A 243 -2.13 0.72 -19.29
N ALA A 244 -1.34 1.28 -18.39
CA ALA A 244 -0.21 2.15 -18.74
C ALA A 244 0.90 1.40 -19.50
N TYR A 245 1.02 0.10 -19.31
CA TYR A 245 1.96 -0.77 -20.00
C TYR A 245 1.34 -1.59 -21.14
N ILE A 246 0.13 -1.27 -21.61
CA ILE A 246 -0.59 -2.12 -22.58
C ILE A 246 0.17 -2.38 -23.89
N GLU A 247 0.99 -1.42 -24.35
CA GLU A 247 1.85 -1.56 -25.53
C GLU A 247 3.04 -2.51 -25.29
N ASP A 248 3.45 -2.71 -24.02
CA ASP A 248 4.56 -3.57 -23.59
C ASP A 248 4.17 -4.43 -22.38
N ALA A 249 3.12 -5.24 -22.55
CA ALA A 249 2.57 -6.09 -21.50
C ALA A 249 3.59 -7.10 -20.96
N ASN A 250 4.57 -7.53 -21.77
CA ASN A 250 5.64 -8.43 -21.36
C ASN A 250 6.59 -7.76 -20.35
N ARG A 251 6.86 -6.46 -20.49
CA ARG A 251 7.60 -5.72 -19.47
C ARG A 251 6.82 -5.63 -18.16
N TYR A 252 5.52 -5.37 -18.23
CA TYR A 252 4.70 -5.33 -17.04
C TYR A 252 4.58 -6.70 -16.37
N GLU A 253 4.53 -7.80 -17.13
CA GLU A 253 4.58 -9.16 -16.59
C GLU A 253 5.82 -9.40 -15.72
N ARG A 254 6.99 -8.89 -16.13
CA ARG A 254 8.20 -8.98 -15.31
C ARG A 254 8.10 -8.12 -14.05
N ILE A 255 7.57 -6.91 -14.18
CA ILE A 255 7.39 -5.98 -13.05
C ILE A 255 6.43 -6.57 -12.01
N ILE A 256 5.27 -7.09 -12.42
CA ILE A 256 4.26 -7.63 -11.49
C ILE A 256 4.74 -8.90 -10.78
N LYS A 257 5.53 -9.75 -11.45
CA LYS A 257 6.21 -10.89 -10.81
C LYS A 257 7.18 -10.42 -9.73
N SER A 258 8.05 -9.46 -10.06
CA SER A 258 8.96 -8.89 -9.06
C SER A 258 8.22 -8.19 -7.91
N LEU A 259 7.11 -7.49 -8.19
CA LEU A 259 6.26 -6.89 -7.15
C LEU A 259 5.68 -7.95 -6.21
N SER A 260 5.16 -9.05 -6.77
CA SER A 260 4.62 -10.17 -5.99
C SER A 260 5.68 -10.78 -5.07
N GLU A 261 6.85 -11.12 -5.61
CA GLU A 261 7.96 -11.70 -4.85
C GLU A 261 8.50 -10.72 -3.78
N ALA A 262 8.61 -9.43 -4.12
CA ALA A 262 9.00 -8.39 -3.18
C ALA A 262 7.99 -8.21 -2.03
N ALA A 263 6.69 -8.34 -2.31
CA ALA A 263 5.65 -8.26 -1.30
C ALA A 263 5.67 -9.47 -0.36
N GLU A 264 5.95 -10.67 -0.87
CA GLU A 264 6.19 -11.85 -0.04
C GLU A 264 7.38 -11.62 0.90
N ILE A 265 8.48 -11.04 0.40
CA ILE A 265 9.63 -10.67 1.25
C ILE A 265 9.22 -9.69 2.36
N ILE A 266 8.45 -8.63 2.05
CA ILE A 266 7.97 -7.67 3.06
C ILE A 266 7.16 -8.40 4.15
N ILE A 267 6.18 -9.20 3.72
CA ILE A 267 5.27 -9.93 4.61
C ILE A 267 6.04 -10.92 5.49
N GLU A 268 6.93 -11.72 4.91
CA GLU A 268 7.65 -12.77 5.65
C GLU A 268 8.71 -12.19 6.59
N LYS A 269 9.54 -11.24 6.12
CA LYS A 269 10.69 -10.75 6.89
C LYS A 269 10.34 -9.65 7.88
N TYR A 270 9.34 -8.81 7.59
CA TYR A 270 9.13 -7.57 8.34
C TYR A 270 7.82 -7.51 9.13
N SER A 271 6.93 -8.52 9.04
CA SER A 271 5.72 -8.54 9.88
C SER A 271 6.02 -8.51 11.39
N SER A 272 7.07 -9.20 11.84
CA SER A 272 7.49 -9.18 13.24
C SER A 272 7.97 -7.80 13.69
N LEU A 273 8.78 -7.13 12.86
CA LEU A 273 9.21 -5.75 13.12
C LEU A 273 8.01 -4.80 13.17
N LEU A 274 7.07 -4.91 12.24
CA LEU A 274 5.89 -4.05 12.20
C LEU A 274 4.97 -4.27 13.41
N LYS A 275 4.86 -5.51 13.89
CA LYS A 275 4.19 -5.83 15.15
C LYS A 275 4.92 -5.20 16.34
N GLU A 276 6.24 -5.27 16.40
CA GLU A 276 7.03 -4.63 17.47
C GLU A 276 6.84 -3.10 17.48
N ILE A 277 6.95 -2.44 16.32
CA ILE A 277 6.74 -0.99 16.18
C ILE A 277 5.31 -0.62 16.57
N SER A 278 4.31 -1.43 16.20
CA SER A 278 2.91 -1.15 16.55
C SER A 278 2.62 -1.13 18.06
N ASN A 279 3.50 -1.72 18.89
CA ASN A 279 3.39 -1.67 20.35
C ASN A 279 3.89 -0.34 20.94
N LEU A 280 4.61 0.48 20.15
CA LEU A 280 5.07 1.78 20.60
C LEU A 280 3.90 2.76 20.76
N ASN A 281 4.02 3.67 21.73
CA ASN A 281 2.99 4.64 22.10
C ASN A 281 3.01 5.89 21.21
N PHE A 282 3.13 5.72 19.89
CA PHE A 282 2.95 6.85 18.97
C PHE A 282 1.48 7.23 18.86
N GLU A 283 1.22 8.54 18.87
CA GLU A 283 -0.10 9.17 18.73
C GLU A 283 -0.24 9.87 17.37
N ARG A 284 0.88 10.05 16.67
CA ARG A 284 0.94 10.66 15.35
C ARG A 284 1.76 9.81 14.41
N ALA A 285 1.40 9.81 13.13
CA ALA A 285 2.19 9.15 12.09
C ALA A 285 2.30 10.03 10.85
N PHE A 286 3.50 10.11 10.29
CA PHE A 286 3.81 10.87 9.09
C PHE A 286 4.35 9.92 8.02
N PHE A 287 3.73 9.95 6.85
CA PHE A 287 4.14 9.13 5.71
C PHE A 287 4.65 10.04 4.60
N LEU A 288 5.87 9.80 4.13
CA LEU A 288 6.53 10.68 3.16
C LEU A 288 6.90 9.90 1.89
N GLY A 289 6.59 10.48 0.73
CA GLY A 289 6.86 9.86 -0.57
C GLY A 289 6.96 10.89 -1.69
N SER A 290 7.87 10.67 -2.64
CA SER A 290 8.02 11.53 -3.83
C SER A 290 7.29 10.95 -5.04
N GLY A 291 6.66 11.80 -5.86
CA GLY A 291 5.98 11.38 -7.09
C GLY A 291 4.90 10.33 -6.83
N ALA A 292 4.97 9.17 -7.48
CA ALA A 292 3.99 8.08 -7.28
C ALA A 292 3.95 7.60 -5.81
N LEU A 293 5.08 7.65 -5.10
CA LEU A 293 5.16 7.26 -3.69
C LEU A 293 4.41 8.24 -2.77
N TYR A 294 4.11 9.46 -3.22
CA TYR A 294 3.20 10.35 -2.49
C TYR A 294 1.78 9.76 -2.44
N GLY A 295 1.27 9.20 -3.54
CA GLY A 295 0.00 8.48 -3.53
C GLY A 295 -0.02 7.31 -2.53
N CYS A 296 1.10 6.59 -2.41
CA CYS A 296 1.31 5.57 -1.38
C CYS A 296 1.27 6.16 0.03
N ALA A 297 1.94 7.28 0.26
CA ALA A 297 1.96 7.97 1.55
C ALA A 297 0.56 8.42 1.98
N VAL A 298 -0.23 8.98 1.05
CA VAL A 298 -1.62 9.39 1.30
C VAL A 298 -2.47 8.20 1.73
N GLU A 299 -2.44 7.10 0.98
CA GLU A 299 -3.18 5.89 1.34
C GLU A 299 -2.70 5.28 2.68
N SER A 300 -1.40 5.24 2.91
CA SER A 300 -0.80 4.73 4.14
C SER A 300 -1.25 5.51 5.36
N SER A 301 -1.32 6.85 5.25
CA SER A 301 -1.84 7.72 6.29
C SER A 301 -3.31 7.43 6.61
N LEU A 302 -4.14 7.21 5.57
CA LEU A 302 -5.55 6.89 5.78
C LEU A 302 -5.73 5.51 6.42
N LYS A 303 -4.97 4.49 5.99
CA LYS A 303 -5.08 3.13 6.55
C LYS A 303 -4.80 3.06 8.03
N LEU A 304 -3.72 3.68 8.48
CA LEU A 304 -3.40 3.72 9.90
C LEU A 304 -4.45 4.51 10.68
N GLN A 305 -4.93 5.63 10.15
CA GLN A 305 -5.95 6.44 10.82
C GLN A 305 -7.31 5.74 10.92
N GLU A 306 -7.78 5.10 9.84
CA GLU A 306 -9.05 4.36 9.79
C GLU A 306 -9.01 3.15 10.73
N MET A 307 -7.97 2.31 10.65
CA MET A 307 -7.88 1.10 11.46
C MET A 307 -7.68 1.39 12.95
N THR A 308 -7.12 2.55 13.29
CA THR A 308 -6.99 3.00 14.68
C THR A 308 -8.16 3.84 15.16
N SER A 309 -9.22 4.00 14.36
CA SER A 309 -10.38 4.83 14.69
C SER A 309 -10.02 6.25 15.13
N GLY A 310 -9.00 6.83 14.49
CA GLY A 310 -8.51 8.18 14.78
C GLY A 310 -7.69 8.32 16.06
N ASN A 311 -7.40 7.23 16.79
CA ASN A 311 -6.49 7.27 17.95
C ASN A 311 -5.05 7.65 17.54
N VAL A 312 -4.66 7.36 16.29
CA VAL A 312 -3.42 7.86 15.70
C VAL A 312 -3.75 8.86 14.60
N ILE A 313 -3.35 10.12 14.80
CA ILE A 313 -3.53 11.18 13.80
C ILE A 313 -2.45 11.05 12.74
N CYS A 314 -2.87 10.85 11.49
CA CYS A 314 -1.95 10.59 10.40
C CYS A 314 -1.89 11.76 9.42
N LYS A 315 -0.69 12.04 8.90
CA LYS A 315 -0.48 12.98 7.80
C LYS A 315 0.42 12.36 6.74
N SER A 316 0.30 12.86 5.53
CA SER A 316 1.16 12.51 4.41
C SER A 316 1.69 13.76 3.74
N ASP A 317 2.89 13.67 3.17
CA ASP A 317 3.50 14.75 2.40
C ASP A 317 4.56 14.22 1.43
N THR A 318 5.07 15.09 0.57
CA THR A 318 6.31 14.88 -0.17
C THR A 318 7.51 15.27 0.69
N PHE A 319 8.69 14.70 0.43
CA PHE A 319 9.91 15.04 1.16
C PHE A 319 10.24 16.54 1.07
N MET A 320 10.10 17.14 -0.11
CA MET A 320 10.37 18.56 -0.28
C MET A 320 9.28 19.43 0.34
N GLY A 321 8.00 19.06 0.15
CA GLY A 321 6.85 19.79 0.70
C GLY A 321 6.82 19.84 2.22
N PHE A 322 7.25 18.75 2.89
CA PHE A 322 7.14 18.61 4.33
C PHE A 322 7.81 19.73 5.13
N ARG A 323 8.92 20.28 4.61
CA ARG A 323 9.67 21.38 5.23
C ARG A 323 8.91 22.70 5.29
N HIS A 324 7.89 22.87 4.45
CA HIS A 324 7.16 24.12 4.30
C HIS A 324 6.01 24.27 5.30
N GLY A 325 6.24 23.86 6.55
CA GLY A 325 5.28 23.94 7.65
C GLY A 325 4.86 22.59 8.24
N PRO A 326 4.51 21.56 7.46
CA PRO A 326 4.02 20.29 7.97
C PRO A 326 4.94 19.59 8.99
N GLU A 327 6.26 19.75 8.83
CA GLU A 327 7.30 19.22 9.74
C GLU A 327 7.09 19.65 11.21
N VAL A 328 6.53 20.84 11.46
CA VAL A 328 6.30 21.35 12.83
C VAL A 328 5.37 20.46 13.67
N ALA A 329 4.60 19.59 13.02
CA ALA A 329 3.68 18.69 13.70
C ALA A 329 4.38 17.44 14.29
N VAL A 330 5.63 17.17 13.91
CA VAL A 330 6.42 16.03 14.41
C VAL A 330 6.88 16.31 15.83
N ASN A 331 6.67 15.35 16.72
CA ASN A 331 7.08 15.39 18.12
C ASN A 331 7.62 14.03 18.61
N ASP A 332 7.95 13.95 19.89
CA ASP A 332 8.42 12.76 20.61
C ASP A 332 7.43 11.59 20.68
N LYS A 333 6.20 11.75 20.18
CA LYS A 333 5.18 10.71 20.03
C LYS A 333 4.82 10.41 18.57
N SER A 334 5.69 10.78 17.64
CA SER A 334 5.45 10.64 16.21
C SER A 334 6.21 9.46 15.60
N LEU A 335 5.52 8.62 14.83
CA LEU A 335 6.13 7.71 13.87
C LEU A 335 6.37 8.48 12.55
N VAL A 336 7.53 8.30 11.92
CA VAL A 336 7.81 8.82 10.58
C VAL A 336 8.20 7.66 9.66
N VAL A 337 7.52 7.52 8.52
CA VAL A 337 7.76 6.48 7.52
C VAL A 337 8.15 7.15 6.20
N PHE A 338 9.32 6.78 5.68
CA PHE A 338 9.90 7.30 4.46
C PHE A 338 9.84 6.25 3.35
N TYR A 339 9.10 6.51 2.28
CA TYR A 339 9.13 5.71 1.05
C TYR A 339 10.21 6.25 0.12
N ILE A 340 11.41 5.65 0.18
CA ILE A 340 12.61 6.16 -0.48
C ILE A 340 12.62 5.78 -1.96
N SER A 341 12.81 6.74 -2.84
CA SER A 341 12.92 6.56 -4.29
C SER A 341 14.09 5.64 -4.68
N THR A 342 13.89 4.84 -5.74
CA THR A 342 14.97 4.09 -6.40
C THR A 342 15.82 4.93 -7.34
N ASP A 343 15.37 6.15 -7.67
CA ASP A 343 16.10 7.10 -8.51
C ASP A 343 17.15 7.85 -7.65
N PRO A 344 18.46 7.70 -7.93
CA PRO A 344 19.52 8.38 -7.17
C PRO A 344 19.39 9.91 -7.16
N PHE A 345 18.84 10.51 -8.21
CA PHE A 345 18.65 11.97 -8.30
C PHE A 345 17.56 12.42 -7.32
N ILE A 346 16.42 11.73 -7.29
CA ILE A 346 15.32 12.05 -6.36
C ILE A 346 15.77 11.74 -4.93
N ARG A 347 16.40 10.58 -4.71
CA ARG A 347 16.88 10.12 -3.41
C ARG A 347 17.79 11.13 -2.71
N LYS A 348 18.54 11.93 -3.46
CA LYS A 348 19.38 12.97 -2.86
C LYS A 348 18.57 13.99 -2.03
N TYR A 349 17.45 14.47 -2.56
CA TYR A 349 16.55 15.39 -1.86
C TYR A 349 15.88 14.74 -0.63
N GLU A 350 15.58 13.44 -0.75
CA GLU A 350 14.95 12.66 0.31
C GLU A 350 15.91 12.45 1.49
N LEU A 351 17.16 12.09 1.20
CA LEU A 351 18.22 11.92 2.20
C LEU A 351 18.52 13.24 2.93
N ASP A 352 18.54 14.37 2.23
CA ASP A 352 18.74 15.67 2.86
C ASP A 352 17.61 16.00 3.88
N LEU A 353 16.40 15.43 3.75
CA LEU A 353 15.34 15.60 4.75
C LEU A 353 15.53 14.64 5.91
N MET A 354 15.86 13.39 5.59
CA MET A 354 16.06 12.36 6.60
C MET A 354 17.19 12.74 7.55
N GLU A 355 18.28 13.29 7.03
CA GLU A 355 19.39 13.82 7.82
C GLU A 355 18.96 14.97 8.73
N ASP A 356 18.15 15.89 8.22
CA ASP A 356 17.63 17.02 8.99
C ASP A 356 16.69 16.58 10.13
N ILE A 357 15.73 15.68 9.84
CA ILE A 357 14.83 15.09 10.85
C ILE A 357 15.63 14.31 11.91
N HIS A 358 16.65 13.55 11.48
CA HIS A 358 17.52 12.79 12.37
C HIS A 358 18.34 13.72 13.27
N ALA A 359 19.00 14.73 12.71
CA ALA A 359 19.84 15.68 13.43
C ALA A 359 19.04 16.51 14.47
N LYS A 360 17.77 16.82 14.16
CA LYS A 360 16.84 17.49 15.08
C LYS A 360 16.24 16.54 16.13
N ASN A 361 16.54 15.24 16.07
CA ASN A 361 15.97 14.19 16.93
C ASN A 361 14.43 14.22 16.93
N LEU A 362 13.83 14.39 15.75
CA LEU A 362 12.38 14.43 15.59
C LEU A 362 11.79 13.03 15.40
N GLY A 363 10.67 12.77 16.08
CA GLY A 363 9.94 11.50 15.99
C GLY A 363 10.42 10.46 17.00
N LEU A 364 9.45 9.72 17.55
CA LEU A 364 9.68 8.55 18.41
C LEU A 364 10.41 7.44 17.68
N VAL A 365 10.02 7.19 16.43
CA VAL A 365 10.55 6.10 15.60
C VAL A 365 10.47 6.47 14.12
N LYS A 366 11.51 6.12 13.37
CA LYS A 366 11.71 6.45 11.95
C LYS A 366 11.94 5.15 11.18
N ILE A 367 11.18 4.95 10.10
CA ILE A 367 11.28 3.78 9.22
C ILE A 367 11.61 4.23 7.80
N ALA A 368 12.62 3.63 7.17
CA ALA A 368 12.83 3.74 5.73
C ALA A 368 12.33 2.48 5.01
N VAL A 369 11.53 2.66 3.96
CA VAL A 369 11.12 1.61 3.01
C VAL A 369 11.84 1.85 1.70
N CYS A 370 12.71 0.94 1.28
CA CYS A 370 13.58 1.10 0.11
C CYS A 370 13.81 -0.21 -0.63
N ASP A 371 14.38 -0.13 -1.83
CA ASP A 371 14.80 -1.32 -2.58
C ASP A 371 15.92 -2.05 -1.84
N LYS A 372 17.04 -1.35 -1.65
CA LYS A 372 18.21 -1.83 -0.93
C LYS A 372 18.79 -0.69 -0.10
N SER A 373 19.07 -1.00 1.15
CA SER A 373 19.60 -0.04 2.11
C SER A 373 21.01 0.38 1.76
N THR A 374 21.30 1.66 1.94
CA THR A 374 22.65 2.21 1.93
C THR A 374 23.01 2.67 3.35
N LYS A 375 24.30 2.90 3.61
CA LYS A 375 24.73 3.49 4.89
C LYS A 375 24.06 4.84 5.16
N GLU A 376 23.88 5.66 4.12
CA GLU A 376 23.22 6.95 4.22
C GLU A 376 21.74 6.83 4.63
N ILE A 377 21.02 5.83 4.12
CA ILE A 377 19.65 5.54 4.56
C ILE A 377 19.67 5.05 6.01
N ALA A 378 20.46 4.02 6.30
CA ALA A 378 20.46 3.34 7.59
C ALA A 378 20.87 4.25 8.76
N ASN A 379 21.76 5.21 8.53
CA ASN A 379 22.22 6.13 9.58
C ASN A 379 21.15 7.14 10.02
N ASN A 380 20.11 7.38 9.22
CA ASN A 380 19.11 8.43 9.47
C ASN A 380 17.78 7.90 10.01
N VAL A 381 17.64 6.59 10.21
CA VAL A 381 16.40 5.95 10.66
C VAL A 381 16.65 4.90 11.72
N ASP A 382 15.61 4.55 12.47
CA ASP A 382 15.69 3.50 13.50
C ASP A 382 15.56 2.11 12.88
N HIS A 383 14.78 1.99 11.79
CA HIS A 383 14.53 0.73 11.10
C HIS A 383 14.51 0.89 9.57
N VAL A 384 14.97 -0.16 8.87
CA VAL A 384 14.92 -0.24 7.41
C VAL A 384 14.15 -1.48 6.97
N ILE A 385 13.26 -1.30 6.00
CA ILE A 385 12.48 -2.34 5.34
C ILE A 385 12.94 -2.40 3.87
N GLU A 386 13.61 -3.50 3.51
CA GLU A 386 14.15 -3.72 2.16
C GLU A 386 13.28 -4.71 1.40
N PHE A 387 12.75 -4.30 0.25
CA PHE A 387 11.97 -5.19 -0.60
C PHE A 387 12.80 -5.89 -1.68
N ASN A 388 14.07 -5.50 -1.87
CA ASN A 388 15.00 -6.06 -2.85
C ASN A 388 16.44 -6.22 -2.30
N PRO A 389 16.65 -6.87 -1.15
CA PRO A 389 17.97 -6.94 -0.50
C PRO A 389 19.05 -7.59 -1.38
N GLU A 390 18.66 -8.58 -2.18
CA GLU A 390 19.55 -9.29 -3.12
C GLU A 390 19.77 -8.54 -4.46
N GLY A 391 19.03 -7.45 -4.71
CA GLY A 391 19.15 -6.67 -5.95
C GLY A 391 18.60 -7.37 -7.22
N GLY A 392 17.82 -8.43 -7.07
CA GLY A 392 17.26 -9.21 -8.19
C GLY A 392 16.10 -8.53 -8.93
N PHE A 393 15.40 -7.60 -8.27
CA PHE A 393 14.21 -6.96 -8.82
C PHE A 393 14.50 -5.65 -9.55
N LYS A 394 13.72 -5.38 -10.60
CA LYS A 394 13.72 -4.11 -11.34
C LYS A 394 12.34 -3.48 -11.31
N ILE A 395 11.98 -2.95 -10.15
CA ILE A 395 10.66 -2.34 -9.90
C ILE A 395 10.82 -0.82 -9.95
N PRO A 396 10.21 -0.11 -10.92
CA PRO A 396 10.25 1.34 -10.96
C PRO A 396 9.36 1.96 -9.87
N ASP A 397 9.72 3.15 -9.38
CA ASP A 397 8.95 3.86 -8.35
C ASP A 397 7.49 4.10 -8.74
N SER A 398 7.20 4.29 -10.02
CA SER A 398 5.83 4.43 -10.53
C SER A 398 4.95 3.19 -10.34
N CYS A 399 5.54 2.04 -10.03
CA CYS A 399 4.84 0.79 -9.79
C CYS A 399 4.83 0.36 -8.31
N ARG A 400 5.67 0.98 -7.48
CA ARG A 400 5.85 0.65 -6.06
C ARG A 400 4.67 0.97 -5.11
N PRO A 401 3.73 1.90 -5.38
CA PRO A 401 2.68 2.21 -4.40
C PRO A 401 1.88 1.00 -3.93
N MET A 402 1.64 0.01 -4.80
CA MET A 402 0.94 -1.22 -4.42
C MET A 402 1.77 -2.17 -3.55
N LEU A 403 3.11 -2.09 -3.61
CA LEU A 403 4.04 -2.86 -2.79
C LEU A 403 4.26 -2.18 -1.44
N ASP A 404 4.65 -0.91 -1.47
CA ASP A 404 5.11 -0.17 -0.29
C ASP A 404 3.98 0.05 0.74
N VAL A 405 2.72 0.13 0.28
CA VAL A 405 1.54 0.29 1.16
C VAL A 405 1.32 -0.91 2.09
N ILE A 406 1.83 -2.11 1.75
CA ILE A 406 1.72 -3.31 2.59
C ILE A 406 2.33 -3.07 3.97
N VAL A 407 3.40 -2.27 4.05
CA VAL A 407 4.04 -1.86 5.30
C VAL A 407 3.02 -1.15 6.21
N ALA A 408 2.32 -0.15 5.67
CA ALA A 408 1.35 0.62 6.44
C ALA A 408 0.10 -0.17 6.78
N GLN A 409 -0.40 -1.02 5.86
CA GLN A 409 -1.55 -1.90 6.11
C GLN A 409 -1.27 -2.87 7.26
N THR A 410 -0.08 -3.50 7.24
CA THR A 410 0.33 -4.47 8.27
C THR A 410 0.56 -3.79 9.62
N LEU A 411 1.21 -2.62 9.62
CA LEU A 411 1.36 -1.79 10.81
C LEU A 411 0.00 -1.36 11.39
N ALA A 412 -0.92 -0.91 10.53
CA ALA A 412 -2.26 -0.46 10.92
C ALA A 412 -3.09 -1.60 11.54
N LEU A 413 -3.02 -2.80 10.96
CA LEU A 413 -3.65 -4.01 11.49
C LEU A 413 -3.18 -4.30 12.92
N PHE A 414 -1.85 -4.38 13.13
CA PHE A 414 -1.32 -4.67 14.47
C PHE A 414 -1.59 -3.53 15.45
N LYS A 415 -1.47 -2.27 15.03
CA LYS A 415 -1.77 -1.11 15.89
C LYS A 415 -3.23 -1.10 16.33
N SER A 416 -4.16 -1.42 15.43
CA SER A 416 -5.58 -1.59 15.73
C SER A 416 -5.81 -2.63 16.82
N LEU A 417 -5.20 -3.82 16.69
CA LEU A 417 -5.28 -4.88 17.68
C LEU A 417 -4.69 -4.49 19.04
N ASN A 418 -3.55 -3.79 19.05
CA ASN A 418 -2.92 -3.33 20.30
C ASN A 418 -3.76 -2.27 21.02
N LEU A 419 -4.59 -1.52 20.30
CA LEU A 419 -5.56 -0.59 20.85
C LEU A 419 -6.86 -1.27 21.31
N GLY A 420 -6.95 -2.61 21.19
CA GLY A 420 -8.15 -3.37 21.53
C GLY A 420 -9.30 -3.19 20.53
N LEU A 421 -9.03 -2.68 19.33
CA LEU A 421 -10.01 -2.51 18.26
C LEU A 421 -10.16 -3.78 17.43
N LYS A 422 -11.20 -3.79 16.58
CA LYS A 422 -11.53 -4.88 15.65
C LYS A 422 -11.23 -4.46 14.21
N PRO A 423 -10.10 -4.87 13.61
CA PRO A 423 -9.65 -4.38 12.30
C PRO A 423 -10.64 -4.54 11.13
N ASP A 424 -11.50 -5.56 11.14
CA ASP A 424 -12.54 -5.75 10.12
C ASP A 424 -13.57 -4.61 10.15
N ASN A 425 -13.83 -4.02 11.32
CA ASN A 425 -14.73 -2.88 11.52
C ASN A 425 -14.28 -2.03 12.73
N PRO A 426 -13.22 -1.21 12.57
CA PRO A 426 -12.58 -0.50 13.69
C PRO A 426 -13.48 0.60 14.27
N SER A 427 -14.39 1.14 13.46
CA SER A 427 -15.34 2.19 13.86
C SER A 427 -16.58 1.59 14.53
N GLU A 428 -16.44 1.09 15.75
CA GLU A 428 -17.55 0.47 16.50
C GLU A 428 -18.73 1.43 16.72
N SER A 429 -18.45 2.73 16.87
CA SER A 429 -19.47 3.78 16.98
C SER A 429 -20.15 4.15 15.65
N GLY A 430 -19.72 3.57 14.53
CA GLY A 430 -20.32 3.78 13.21
C GLY A 430 -20.04 5.15 12.58
N VAL A 431 -19.00 5.86 13.03
CA VAL A 431 -18.56 7.15 12.46
C VAL A 431 -18.18 7.01 10.99
N ILE A 432 -17.54 5.90 10.64
CA ILE A 432 -17.26 5.52 9.25
C ILE A 432 -17.82 4.14 8.95
N THR A 433 -18.17 3.90 7.69
CA THR A 433 -18.79 2.64 7.24
C THR A 433 -18.13 2.14 5.96
N ARG A 434 -18.03 0.82 5.77
CA ARG A 434 -17.43 0.20 4.57
C ARG A 434 -18.00 0.73 3.25
N VAL A 435 -19.32 0.87 3.16
CA VAL A 435 -19.97 1.54 2.03
C VAL A 435 -20.57 2.81 2.59
N VAL A 436 -20.17 3.96 2.04
CA VAL A 436 -20.68 5.26 2.45
C VAL A 436 -22.22 5.27 2.46
N ARG A 437 -22.80 5.86 3.50
CA ARG A 437 -24.25 6.00 3.68
C ARG A 437 -24.61 7.48 3.79
N GLY A 438 -25.83 7.83 3.40
CA GLY A 438 -26.37 9.17 3.59
C GLY A 438 -25.95 10.21 2.54
N VAL A 439 -25.20 9.81 1.51
CA VAL A 439 -24.84 10.69 0.39
C VAL A 439 -25.95 10.64 -0.66
N ARG A 440 -26.42 11.82 -1.09
CA ARG A 440 -27.39 11.99 -2.16
C ARG A 440 -26.77 12.84 -3.26
N ILE A 441 -26.96 12.42 -4.50
CA ILE A 441 -26.59 13.20 -5.69
C ILE A 441 -27.82 14.00 -6.12
N TYR A 442 -27.66 15.30 -6.35
CA TYR A 442 -28.76 16.19 -6.68
C TYR A 442 -28.73 16.60 -8.17
N ASP A 443 -29.91 16.67 -8.80
CA ASP A 443 -30.07 17.14 -10.18
C ASP A 443 -29.88 18.67 -10.27
N TYR A 444 -28.68 19.08 -10.67
CA TYR A 444 -28.28 20.48 -10.74
C TYR A 444 -29.17 21.33 -11.65
N GLU A 445 -29.56 20.82 -12.82
CA GLU A 445 -30.38 21.61 -13.75
C GLU A 445 -31.80 21.82 -13.24
N LYS A 446 -32.36 20.81 -12.55
CA LYS A 446 -33.68 20.96 -11.94
C LYS A 446 -33.65 21.97 -10.80
N PHE A 447 -32.58 21.97 -10.02
CA PHE A 447 -32.34 23.02 -9.02
C PHE A 447 -32.19 24.40 -9.67
N LYS A 448 -31.37 24.55 -10.72
CA LYS A 448 -31.19 25.83 -11.42
C LYS A 448 -32.48 26.36 -12.06
N ARG A 449 -33.31 25.49 -12.63
CA ARG A 449 -34.56 25.90 -13.29
C ARG A 449 -35.66 26.29 -12.31
N ASN A 450 -35.83 25.53 -11.22
CA ASN A 450 -37.03 25.61 -10.38
C ASN A 450 -36.74 25.86 -8.89
N GLY A 451 -35.47 25.90 -8.47
CA GLY A 451 -35.08 25.96 -7.05
C GLY A 451 -35.32 24.67 -6.26
N ILE A 452 -35.64 23.55 -6.93
CA ILE A 452 -36.06 22.29 -6.29
C ILE A 452 -34.91 21.29 -6.30
N PHE A 453 -34.54 20.81 -5.11
CA PHE A 453 -33.63 19.68 -4.96
C PHE A 453 -34.34 18.36 -5.31
N LYS A 454 -33.87 17.69 -6.36
CA LYS A 454 -34.30 16.33 -6.72
C LYS A 454 -33.10 15.40 -6.65
N ILE A 455 -33.28 14.23 -6.04
CA ILE A 455 -32.25 13.18 -5.97
C ILE A 455 -32.13 12.50 -7.35
N ALA A 456 -30.90 12.44 -7.85
CA ALA A 456 -30.50 11.75 -9.08
C ALA A 456 -29.88 10.37 -8.81
N ALA A 457 -29.20 10.20 -7.66
CA ALA A 457 -28.67 8.92 -7.19
C ALA A 457 -28.51 8.92 -5.66
N GLU A 458 -28.66 7.75 -5.04
CA GLU A 458 -28.45 7.45 -3.61
C GLU A 458 -28.00 6.00 -3.41
#